data_AF-A0A7S4T3S6-F1
#
_entry.id   AF-A0A7S4T3S6-F1
#
_cell.length_a   1.000
_cell.length_b   1.000
_cell.length_c   1.000
_cell.angle_alpha   90.00
_cell.angle_beta   90.00
_cell.angle_gamma   90.00
#
_symmetry.space_group_name_H-M   'P 1'
#
loop_
_entity.id
_entity.type
_entity.pdbx_description
1 polymer ?
#
loop_
_entity_poly.entity_id
_entity_poly.type
_entity_poly.pdbx_seq_one_letter_code
_entity_poly.pdbx_strand_id
1 'polypeptide(L)'
;SCSSRLRRQAPGFERSRPEHSPSSFPPVKMMAAAARLCCSRLSAWSAGAPVRAFAAAAAPMASPQKFGIYRYDPDQMAKPYLQEYTIDLKSCGPMILDALIKIKDEVDPTLTFRRSCREGICGSCAMNINGKNGLACLLYIEPSDKAIEIQP
;
A
#
# COMPACT_ATOMS: atom_id res chain seq x y z
N SER A 1 43.89 7.08 39.56
CA SER A 1 44.55 7.94 38.57
C SER A 1 43.78 7.88 37.27
N CYS A 2 42.86 8.83 37.06
CA CYS A 2 43.08 10.06 36.30
C CYS A 2 42.82 9.79 34.80
N SER A 3 41.59 9.98 34.33
CA SER A 3 41.07 11.28 33.83
C SER A 3 41.89 11.86 32.69
N SER A 4 41.33 11.88 31.48
CA SER A 4 41.18 13.08 30.63
C SER A 4 40.78 12.64 29.21
N ARG A 5 39.54 12.86 28.76
CA ARG A 5 38.98 14.15 28.32
C ARG A 5 39.57 14.62 26.99
N LEU A 6 38.88 14.26 25.91
CA LEU A 6 38.63 15.06 24.70
C LEU A 6 37.41 14.38 24.05
N ARG A 7 36.16 14.87 24.05
CA ARG A 7 35.60 16.24 23.96
C ARG A 7 36.28 17.12 22.92
N ARG A 8 35.80 16.98 21.68
CA ARG A 8 35.40 18.05 20.74
C ARG A 8 34.23 17.44 19.94
N GLN A 9 32.96 17.84 19.97
CA GLN A 9 32.30 19.15 19.87
C GLN A 9 32.71 19.83 18.56
N ALA A 10 31.86 20.13 17.57
CA ALA A 10 30.41 20.23 17.37
C ALA A 10 30.18 20.22 15.82
N PRO A 11 29.12 20.80 15.20
CA PRO A 11 27.72 21.03 15.55
C PRO A 11 26.76 20.32 14.54
N GLY A 12 25.52 19.97 14.89
CA GLY A 12 24.38 20.86 14.73
C GLY A 12 23.94 20.99 13.26
N PHE A 13 23.11 20.06 12.76
CA PHE A 13 22.20 20.35 11.66
C PHE A 13 20.80 19.94 12.08
N GLU A 14 20.16 20.91 12.73
CA GLU A 14 18.83 20.87 13.29
C GLU A 14 17.80 20.57 12.20
N ARG A 15 16.87 19.71 12.61
CA ARG A 15 15.72 19.19 11.91
C ARG A 15 14.78 20.35 11.51
N SER A 16 14.78 20.73 10.24
CA SER A 16 13.86 21.74 9.69
C SER A 16 12.46 21.12 9.52
N ARG A 17 11.66 21.16 10.58
CA ARG A 17 10.19 20.97 10.49
C ARG A 17 9.57 22.26 9.97
N PRO A 18 8.76 22.24 8.91
CA PRO A 18 7.86 23.35 8.62
C PRO A 18 6.67 23.28 9.58
N GLU A 19 6.63 24.21 10.54
CA GLU A 19 5.46 24.47 11.36
C GLU A 19 4.46 25.31 10.56
N HIS A 20 3.34 24.71 10.16
CA HIS A 20 2.18 25.45 9.64
C HIS A 20 1.19 25.68 10.78
N SER A 21 1.17 26.91 11.27
CA SER A 21 0.13 27.45 12.15
C SER A 21 -1.03 28.03 11.32
N PRO A 22 -2.29 27.61 11.53
CA PRO A 22 -3.46 28.33 11.05
C PRO A 22 -4.14 29.07 12.21
N SER A 23 -4.06 30.40 12.23
CA SER A 23 -4.89 31.21 13.12
C SER A 23 -5.17 32.58 12.52
N SER A 24 -6.35 32.76 11.92
CA SER A 24 -7.09 34.04 11.91
C SER A 24 -8.36 33.96 11.07
N PHE A 25 -9.52 33.72 11.69
CA PHE A 25 -10.81 34.20 11.17
C PHE A 25 -11.77 34.44 12.35
N PRO A 26 -12.17 35.69 12.62
CA PRO A 26 -13.29 36.01 13.50
C PRO A 26 -14.50 36.54 12.66
N PRO A 27 -15.65 36.93 13.25
CA PRO A 27 -16.89 36.15 13.18
C PRO A 27 -18.07 36.93 12.56
N VAL A 28 -19.12 36.25 12.08
CA VAL A 28 -20.38 36.94 11.72
C VAL A 28 -21.63 36.16 12.14
N LYS A 29 -22.24 36.68 13.22
CA LYS A 29 -23.67 36.82 13.61
C LYS A 29 -24.74 35.78 13.22
N MET A 30 -25.36 35.26 14.29
CA MET A 30 -26.81 35.20 14.62
C MET A 30 -27.84 35.32 13.48
N MET A 31 -28.79 34.37 13.42
CA MET A 31 -30.21 34.67 13.62
C MET A 31 -31.06 33.41 13.86
N ALA A 32 -32.06 33.57 14.73
CA ALA A 32 -33.00 32.58 15.22
C ALA A 32 -34.20 32.39 14.27
N ALA A 33 -34.89 31.26 14.36
CA ALA A 33 -36.36 31.20 14.30
C ALA A 33 -36.89 29.84 14.77
N ALA A 34 -37.93 29.90 15.60
CA ALA A 34 -38.67 28.80 16.18
C ALA A 34 -39.95 28.51 15.38
N ALA A 35 -40.42 27.25 15.41
CA ALA A 35 -41.84 26.79 15.43
C ALA A 35 -41.82 25.27 15.17
N ARG A 36 -42.12 24.34 16.09
CA ARG A 36 -43.36 24.04 16.85
C ARG A 36 -44.61 23.78 15.99
N LEU A 37 -45.14 22.55 16.19
CA LEU A 37 -46.47 21.99 15.88
C LEU A 37 -46.76 21.58 14.43
N CYS A 38 -47.05 20.30 14.19
CA CYS A 38 -48.41 19.72 14.32
C CYS A 38 -48.34 18.25 13.84
N CYS A 39 -48.44 17.28 14.74
CA CYS A 39 -49.65 16.47 14.96
C CYS A 39 -50.06 15.58 13.77
N SER A 40 -49.75 14.29 13.93
CA SER A 40 -50.63 13.14 13.65
C SER A 40 -51.43 13.12 12.35
N ARG A 41 -51.14 12.11 11.51
CA ARG A 41 -52.20 11.20 11.05
C ARG A 41 -51.62 9.85 10.71
N LEU A 42 -51.97 8.89 11.56
CA LEU A 42 -51.99 7.48 11.27
C LEU A 42 -52.70 7.25 9.94
N SER A 43 -52.03 6.54 9.03
CA SER A 43 -52.71 5.66 8.10
C SER A 43 -51.81 4.45 7.90
N ALA A 44 -52.04 3.47 8.78
CA ALA A 44 -51.69 2.10 8.51
C ALA A 44 -52.38 1.68 7.20
N TRP A 45 -51.59 1.32 6.20
CA TRP A 45 -52.05 0.42 5.15
C TRP A 45 -51.00 -0.67 4.96
N SER A 46 -51.44 -1.84 5.38
CA SER A 46 -50.94 -3.19 5.14
C SER A 46 -50.66 -3.48 3.67
N ALA A 47 -49.49 -4.06 3.38
CA ALA A 47 -49.34 -5.24 2.53
C ALA A 47 -47.85 -5.61 2.48
N GLY A 48 -47.53 -6.85 2.80
CA GLY A 48 -46.17 -7.38 2.77
C GLY A 48 -45.55 -7.20 1.38
N ALA A 49 -44.48 -6.42 1.32
CA ALA A 49 -43.60 -6.37 0.17
C ALA A 49 -42.72 -7.64 0.18
N PRO A 50 -42.51 -8.32 -0.96
CA PRO A 50 -41.51 -9.37 -1.04
C PRO A 50 -40.15 -8.69 -0.87
N VAL A 51 -39.43 -9.03 0.19
CA VAL A 51 -38.01 -8.71 0.31
C VAL A 51 -37.29 -9.42 -0.83
N ARG A 52 -37.05 -8.69 -1.92
CA ARG A 52 -36.10 -9.08 -2.96
C ARG A 52 -34.76 -9.30 -2.26
N ALA A 53 -34.36 -10.56 -2.15
CA ALA A 53 -32.98 -10.90 -1.83
C ALA A 53 -32.11 -10.26 -2.91
N PHE A 54 -31.42 -9.18 -2.57
CA PHE A 54 -30.34 -8.66 -3.39
C PHE A 54 -29.24 -9.72 -3.36
N ALA A 55 -29.20 -10.54 -4.41
CA ALA A 55 -28.03 -11.34 -4.72
C ALA A 55 -26.87 -10.35 -4.89
N ALA A 56 -25.99 -10.30 -3.89
CA ALA A 56 -24.74 -9.59 -3.96
C ALA A 56 -23.87 -10.30 -5.01
N ALA A 57 -24.09 -9.98 -6.28
CA ALA A 57 -23.15 -10.26 -7.35
C ALA A 57 -21.92 -9.40 -7.05
N ALA A 58 -20.99 -9.96 -6.27
CA ALA A 58 -19.66 -9.43 -6.08
C ALA A 58 -18.93 -9.51 -7.43
N ALA A 59 -19.15 -8.51 -8.28
CA ALA A 59 -18.42 -8.35 -9.52
C ALA A 59 -16.92 -8.19 -9.17
N PRO A 60 -16.03 -9.04 -9.72
CA PRO A 60 -14.62 -8.93 -9.41
C PRO A 60 -14.07 -7.76 -10.24
N MET A 61 -14.00 -6.57 -9.64
CA MET A 61 -13.00 -5.55 -10.03
C MET A 61 -11.57 -6.01 -9.68
N ALA A 62 -11.26 -7.31 -9.82
CA ALA A 62 -9.91 -7.81 -9.62
C ALA A 62 -9.24 -7.69 -10.99
N SER A 63 -8.37 -6.70 -11.16
CA SER A 63 -7.41 -6.71 -12.25
C SER A 63 -6.24 -7.58 -11.79
N PRO A 64 -6.11 -8.83 -12.28
CA PRO A 64 -4.94 -9.63 -11.99
C PRO A 64 -3.74 -8.98 -12.66
N GLN A 65 -2.67 -8.75 -11.90
CA GLN A 65 -1.40 -8.25 -12.40
C GLN A 65 -0.43 -9.41 -12.61
N LYS A 66 0.25 -9.41 -13.76
CA LYS A 66 1.28 -10.40 -14.07
C LYS A 66 2.65 -9.89 -13.63
N PHE A 67 3.45 -10.77 -13.03
CA PHE A 67 4.83 -10.54 -12.62
C PHE A 67 5.72 -11.60 -13.27
N GLY A 68 6.72 -11.19 -14.04
CA GLY A 68 7.75 -12.07 -14.59
C GLY A 68 8.99 -11.99 -13.70
N ILE A 69 9.28 -13.03 -12.92
CA ILE A 69 10.39 -13.03 -11.97
C ILE A 69 11.52 -13.90 -12.49
N TYR A 70 12.73 -13.35 -12.50
CA TYR A 70 13.93 -14.09 -12.85
C TYR A 70 14.29 -15.12 -11.78
N ARG A 71 14.40 -16.39 -12.19
CA ARG A 71 14.70 -17.53 -11.33
C ARG A 71 16.02 -18.17 -11.76
N TYR A 72 16.85 -18.46 -10.76
CA TYR A 72 18.12 -19.16 -10.94
C TYR A 72 18.40 -20.01 -9.70
N ASP A 73 18.57 -21.31 -9.89
CA ASP A 73 18.91 -22.26 -8.83
C ASP A 73 20.37 -22.73 -9.05
N PRO A 74 21.31 -22.33 -8.18
CA PRO A 74 22.73 -22.64 -8.37
C PRO A 74 23.05 -24.14 -8.27
N ASP A 75 22.23 -24.89 -7.54
CA ASP A 75 22.45 -26.32 -7.29
C ASP A 75 22.09 -27.20 -8.49
N GLN A 76 21.14 -26.77 -9.32
CA GLN A 76 20.66 -27.57 -10.46
C GLN A 76 21.45 -27.31 -11.74
N MET A 77 22.45 -26.41 -11.72
CA MET A 77 23.21 -25.97 -12.92
C MET A 77 22.30 -25.67 -14.13
N ALA A 78 21.07 -25.22 -13.89
CA ALA A 78 20.09 -24.95 -14.92
C ALA A 78 20.31 -23.54 -15.49
N LYS A 79 19.93 -23.36 -16.76
CA LYS A 79 19.89 -22.01 -17.35
C LYS A 79 18.85 -21.19 -16.60
N PRO A 80 19.13 -19.92 -16.30
CA PRO A 80 18.15 -19.04 -15.68
C PRO A 80 16.94 -18.86 -16.58
N TYR A 81 15.78 -18.72 -15.97
CA TYR A 81 14.51 -18.59 -16.68
C TYR A 81 13.61 -17.54 -16.03
N LEU A 82 12.66 -17.01 -16.80
CA LEU A 82 11.64 -16.09 -16.32
C LEU A 82 10.39 -16.89 -15.95
N GLN A 83 9.94 -16.77 -14.71
CA GLN A 83 8.72 -17.42 -14.23
C GLN A 83 7.60 -16.38 -14.07
N GLU A 84 6.45 -16.65 -14.67
CA GLU A 84 5.30 -15.76 -14.61
C GLU A 84 4.37 -16.12 -13.44
N TYR A 85 3.99 -15.10 -12.67
CA TYR A 85 3.05 -15.18 -11.57
C TYR A 85 1.90 -14.22 -11.81
N THR A 86 0.68 -14.67 -11.58
CA THR A 86 -0.51 -13.84 -11.68
C THR A 86 -1.05 -13.58 -10.28
N ILE A 87 -1.19 -12.30 -9.92
CA ILE A 87 -1.54 -11.89 -8.55
C ILE A 87 -2.68 -10.88 -8.58
N ASP A 88 -3.66 -11.09 -7.71
CA ASP A 88 -4.79 -10.19 -7.53
C ASP A 88 -4.38 -8.93 -6.75
N LEU A 89 -4.53 -7.75 -7.37
CA LEU A 89 -4.18 -6.47 -6.76
C LEU A 89 -5.04 -6.09 -5.54
N LYS A 90 -6.27 -6.62 -5.44
CA LYS A 90 -7.18 -6.35 -4.31
C LYS A 90 -6.70 -6.91 -2.99
N SER A 91 -6.04 -8.05 -3.05
CA SER A 91 -5.54 -8.78 -1.88
C SER A 91 -4.04 -8.57 -1.69
N CYS A 92 -3.46 -7.54 -2.33
CA CYS A 92 -2.07 -7.14 -2.17
C CYS A 92 -1.96 -5.71 -1.64
N GLY A 93 -0.82 -5.42 -1.01
CA GLY A 93 -0.41 -4.04 -0.79
C GLY A 93 -0.07 -3.34 -2.11
N PRO A 94 0.00 -2.00 -2.10
CA PRO A 94 0.25 -1.21 -3.31
C PRO A 94 1.71 -1.27 -3.79
N MET A 95 2.62 -1.82 -2.98
CA MET A 95 4.06 -1.88 -3.27
C MET A 95 4.46 -3.19 -3.95
N ILE A 96 5.48 -3.15 -4.80
CA ILE A 96 6.02 -4.35 -5.48
C ILE A 96 6.54 -5.38 -4.46
N LEU A 97 7.16 -4.92 -3.37
CA LEU A 97 7.61 -5.81 -2.31
C LEU A 97 6.47 -6.62 -1.69
N ASP A 98 5.27 -6.05 -1.55
CA ASP A 98 4.13 -6.75 -0.97
C ASP A 98 3.63 -7.87 -1.90
N ALA A 99 3.64 -7.63 -3.22
CA ALA A 99 3.35 -8.66 -4.20
C ALA A 99 4.39 -9.80 -4.16
N LEU A 100 5.68 -9.49 -4.04
CA LEU A 100 6.74 -10.50 -3.91
C LEU A 100 6.59 -11.35 -2.64
N ILE A 101 6.23 -10.73 -1.53
CA ILE A 101 5.98 -11.44 -0.26
C ILE A 101 4.77 -12.37 -0.43
N LYS A 102 3.70 -11.89 -1.06
CA LYS A 102 2.52 -12.71 -1.29
C LYS A 102 2.79 -13.90 -2.20
N ILE A 103 3.55 -13.70 -3.29
CA ILE A 103 3.97 -14.81 -4.16
C ILE A 103 4.73 -15.86 -3.34
N LYS A 104 5.63 -15.43 -2.46
CA LYS A 104 6.39 -16.35 -1.60
C LYS A 104 5.49 -17.09 -0.60
N ASP A 105 4.53 -16.41 0.01
CA ASP A 105 3.72 -16.99 1.08
C ASP A 105 2.58 -17.88 0.57
N GLU A 106 1.96 -17.54 -0.57
CA GLU A 106 0.77 -18.22 -1.09
C GLU A 106 1.03 -19.14 -2.29
N VAL A 107 1.99 -18.78 -3.15
CA VAL A 107 2.20 -19.47 -4.44
C VAL A 107 3.43 -20.36 -4.39
N ASP A 108 4.61 -19.76 -4.20
CA ASP A 108 5.92 -20.43 -4.32
C ASP A 108 6.89 -20.04 -3.20
N PRO A 109 7.00 -20.83 -2.12
CA PRO A 109 7.88 -20.54 -0.99
C PRO A 109 9.38 -20.60 -1.34
N THR A 110 9.72 -21.18 -2.49
CA THR A 110 11.09 -21.28 -3.04
C THR A 110 11.61 -19.94 -3.57
N LEU A 111 10.75 -18.95 -3.79
CA LEU A 111 11.16 -17.61 -4.23
C LEU A 111 12.00 -16.93 -3.14
N THR A 112 13.20 -16.49 -3.51
CA THR A 112 14.16 -15.89 -2.57
C THR A 112 14.54 -14.49 -3.02
N PHE A 113 14.34 -13.52 -2.14
CA PHE A 113 14.74 -12.12 -2.32
C PHE A 113 15.11 -11.53 -0.95
N ARG A 114 15.87 -10.44 -0.95
CA ARG A 114 16.27 -9.76 0.28
C ARG A 114 15.25 -8.68 0.66
N ARG A 115 14.91 -8.62 1.95
CA ARG A 115 14.04 -7.58 2.52
C ARG A 115 14.36 -7.33 3.99
N SER A 116 14.21 -6.09 4.44
CA SER A 116 14.31 -5.71 5.86
C SER A 116 13.34 -4.58 6.25
N CYS A 117 13.69 -3.31 6.01
CA CYS A 117 13.04 -2.15 6.64
C CYS A 117 11.70 -1.68 6.04
N ARG A 118 11.35 -2.07 4.81
CA ARG A 118 10.13 -1.63 4.07
C ARG A 118 9.93 -0.11 3.85
N GLU A 119 10.77 0.74 4.43
CA GLU A 119 10.72 2.21 4.26
C GLU A 119 11.87 2.77 3.39
N GLY A 120 12.66 1.88 2.79
CA GLY A 120 13.72 2.25 1.85
C GLY A 120 15.06 2.66 2.46
N ILE A 121 15.23 2.63 3.80
CA ILE A 121 16.48 3.08 4.44
C ILE A 121 17.65 2.08 4.32
N CYS A 122 17.37 0.77 4.30
CA CYS A 122 18.42 -0.27 4.31
C CYS A 122 18.97 -0.65 2.93
N GLY A 123 18.31 -0.26 1.83
CA GLY A 123 18.71 -0.67 0.48
C GLY A 123 18.65 -2.17 0.17
N SER A 124 18.20 -3.03 1.09
CA SER A 124 18.22 -4.49 0.91
C SER A 124 17.32 -4.99 -0.23
N CYS A 125 16.27 -4.24 -0.59
CA CYS A 125 15.32 -4.59 -1.63
C CYS A 125 15.66 -3.96 -3.01
N ALA A 126 16.94 -3.67 -3.26
CA ALA A 126 17.38 -3.16 -4.55
C ALA A 126 17.32 -4.27 -5.62
N MET A 127 16.62 -3.99 -6.71
CA MET A 127 16.45 -4.91 -7.84
C MET A 127 16.07 -4.12 -9.10
N ASN A 128 16.12 -4.78 -10.25
CA ASN A 128 15.70 -4.19 -11.52
C ASN A 128 14.23 -4.52 -11.81
N ILE A 129 13.42 -3.48 -11.99
CA ILE A 129 11.97 -3.56 -12.25
C ILE A 129 11.70 -2.88 -13.60
N ASN A 130 11.21 -3.64 -14.58
CA ASN A 130 10.93 -3.18 -15.94
C ASN A 130 12.12 -2.47 -16.61
N GLY A 131 13.34 -2.94 -16.36
CA GLY A 131 14.58 -2.36 -16.89
C GLY A 131 15.11 -1.14 -16.12
N LYS A 132 14.47 -0.74 -15.02
CA LYS A 132 14.92 0.34 -14.15
C LYS A 132 15.31 -0.20 -12.78
N ASN A 133 16.51 0.15 -12.32
CA ASN A 133 16.97 -0.19 -10.98
C ASN A 133 16.22 0.66 -9.95
N GLY A 134 15.68 0.01 -8.92
CA GLY A 134 14.96 0.70 -7.85
C GLY A 134 14.78 -0.16 -6.61
N LEU A 135 14.19 0.44 -5.58
CA LEU A 135 13.86 -0.25 -4.34
C LEU A 135 12.43 -0.77 -4.42
N ALA A 136 12.24 -2.09 -4.39
CA ALA A 136 10.91 -2.70 -4.49
C ALA A 136 9.93 -2.27 -3.39
N CYS A 137 10.43 -1.80 -2.24
CA CYS A 137 9.61 -1.30 -1.14
C CYS A 137 9.07 0.12 -1.34
N LEU A 138 9.64 0.91 -2.23
CA LEU A 138 9.20 2.28 -2.52
C LEU A 138 8.44 2.39 -3.84
N LEU A 139 8.53 1.35 -4.67
CA LEU A 139 7.91 1.31 -5.98
C LEU A 139 6.50 0.75 -5.89
N TYR A 140 5.56 1.55 -6.39
CA TYR A 140 4.15 1.22 -6.50
C TYR A 140 3.91 0.30 -7.69
N ILE A 141 2.91 -0.57 -7.55
CA ILE A 141 2.41 -1.40 -8.64
C ILE A 141 1.45 -0.54 -9.47
N GLU A 142 1.84 -0.24 -10.70
CA GLU A 142 0.94 0.39 -11.67
C GLU A 142 0.16 -0.72 -12.40
N PRO A 143 -1.19 -0.77 -12.25
CA PRO A 143 -2.00 -1.78 -12.92
C PRO A 143 -1.87 -1.61 -14.43
N SER A 144 -1.37 -2.64 -15.11
CA SER A 144 -1.14 -2.61 -16.55
C SER A 144 -1.27 -4.01 -17.15
N ASP A 145 -1.64 -4.06 -18.44
CA ASP A 145 -1.79 -5.34 -19.16
C ASP A 145 -0.45 -6.06 -19.37
N LYS A 146 0.67 -5.35 -19.21
CA LYS A 146 2.03 -5.88 -19.36
C LYS A 146 2.49 -6.58 -18.08
N ALA A 147 3.24 -7.65 -18.24
CA ALA A 147 3.91 -8.28 -17.11
C ALA A 147 5.00 -7.36 -16.56
N ILE A 148 5.04 -7.21 -15.24
CA ILE A 148 6.11 -6.48 -14.55
C ILE A 148 7.30 -7.42 -14.46
N GLU A 149 8.38 -7.12 -15.17
CA GLU A 149 9.59 -7.92 -15.18
C GLU A 149 10.49 -7.52 -14.00
N ILE A 150 10.88 -8.52 -13.20
CA ILE A 150 11.74 -8.36 -12.03
C ILE A 150 13.00 -9.18 -12.25
N GLN A 151 14.12 -8.47 -12.26
CA GLN A 151 15.47 -9.01 -12.40
C GLN A 151 16.29 -8.64 -11.16
N PRO A 152 17.29 -9.46 -10.78
CA PRO A 152 18.19 -9.16 -9.68
C PRO A 152 18.96 -7.84 -9.89
#